data_AF-A0AB35Q0E9-F1
#
_entry.id   AF-A0AB35Q0E9-F1
#
_cell.length_a   1.000
_cell.length_b   1.000
_cell.length_c   1.000
_cell.angle_alpha   90.00
_cell.angle_beta   90.00
_cell.angle_gamma   90.00
#
_symmetry.space_group_name_H-M   'P 1'
#
loop_
_entity.id
_entity.type
_entity.pdbx_description
1 polymer ?
#
loop_
_entity_poly.entity_id
_entity_poly.type
_entity_poly.pdbx_seq_one_letter_code
_entity_poly.pdbx_strand_id
1 'polypeptide(L)'
;MSVNSTNFIETALCCMNSETESGYRSCISRAYYGMFHEAMTSLTCVPAYSMNHHTSLISYMTNASECKLEPYDKHKLKVMGYNLKQMRDARNEADYHISEVTVSREMAEAGLESAGLFFGKWIDLKDAKAS
;
A
#
# COMPACT_ATOMS: atom_id res chain seq x y z
N MET A 1 6.57 11.61 -18.75
CA MET A 1 6.69 11.66 -17.27
C MET A 1 6.68 10.23 -16.76
N SER A 2 7.57 9.87 -15.82
CA SER A 2 7.56 8.54 -15.20
C SER A 2 6.45 8.47 -14.15
N VAL A 3 5.70 7.37 -14.15
CA VAL A 3 4.65 7.09 -13.15
C VAL A 3 5.28 6.90 -11.77
N ASN A 4 4.68 7.47 -10.74
CA ASN A 4 5.08 7.29 -9.35
C ASN A 4 3.91 6.75 -8.49
N SER A 5 4.16 6.57 -7.19
CA SER A 5 3.19 6.10 -6.20
C SER A 5 1.95 6.98 -6.09
N THR A 6 2.08 8.32 -6.16
CA THR A 6 0.94 9.25 -6.06
C THR A 6 0.02 9.16 -7.27
N ASN A 7 0.55 8.88 -8.46
CA ASN A 7 -0.27 8.68 -9.66
C ASN A 7 -1.23 7.48 -9.54
N PHE A 8 -0.86 6.45 -8.78
CA PHE A 8 -1.78 5.34 -8.48
C PHE A 8 -2.94 5.80 -7.58
N ILE A 9 -2.69 6.68 -6.61
CA ILE A 9 -3.73 7.23 -5.72
C ILE A 9 -4.67 8.15 -6.49
N GLU A 10 -4.14 8.99 -7.38
CA GLU A 10 -4.95 9.82 -8.29
C GLU A 10 -5.85 8.94 -9.16
N THR A 11 -5.31 7.84 -9.69
CA THR A 11 -6.10 6.87 -10.47
C THR A 11 -7.16 6.18 -9.61
N ALA A 12 -6.83 5.83 -8.36
CA ALA A 12 -7.78 5.24 -7.42
C ALA A 12 -8.99 6.16 -7.18
N LEU A 13 -8.74 7.47 -7.05
CA LEU A 13 -9.79 8.47 -6.91
C LEU A 13 -10.65 8.58 -8.18
N CYS A 14 -10.06 8.53 -9.37
CA CYS A 14 -10.81 8.47 -10.62
C CYS A 14 -11.72 7.23 -10.70
N CYS A 15 -11.23 6.06 -10.27
CA CYS A 15 -12.01 4.83 -10.23
C CYS A 15 -13.16 4.90 -9.20
N MET A 16 -12.92 5.52 -8.04
CA MET A 16 -13.95 5.76 -7.03
C MET A 16 -15.13 6.56 -7.62
N ASN A 17 -14.82 7.58 -8.42
CA ASN A 17 -15.80 8.48 -9.02
C ASN A 17 -16.61 7.86 -10.18
N SER A 18 -16.30 6.63 -10.62
CA SER A 18 -17.14 5.96 -11.62
C SER A 18 -18.46 5.46 -11.03
N GLU A 19 -18.56 5.39 -9.69
CA GLU A 19 -19.75 4.94 -8.95
C GLU A 19 -20.29 3.57 -9.40
N THR A 20 -19.37 2.69 -9.79
CA THR A 20 -19.66 1.31 -10.17
C THR A 20 -18.87 0.35 -9.28
N GLU A 21 -19.40 -0.84 -9.09
CA GLU A 21 -18.75 -1.94 -8.37
C GLU A 21 -17.34 -2.22 -8.93
N SER A 22 -17.19 -2.26 -10.25
CA SER A 22 -15.90 -2.40 -10.94
C SER A 22 -14.94 -1.22 -10.70
N GLY A 23 -15.49 -0.02 -10.51
CA GLY A 23 -14.76 1.18 -10.12
C GLY A 23 -14.25 1.07 -8.69
N TYR A 24 -15.09 0.62 -7.76
CA TYR A 24 -14.72 0.40 -6.36
C TYR A 24 -13.63 -0.68 -6.22
N ARG A 25 -13.74 -1.79 -6.96
CA ARG A 25 -12.65 -2.79 -7.04
C ARG A 25 -11.34 -2.18 -7.53
N SER A 26 -11.42 -1.45 -8.64
CA SER A 26 -10.26 -0.80 -9.24
C SER A 26 -9.66 0.25 -8.29
N CYS A 27 -10.49 0.97 -7.54
CA CYS A 27 -10.06 1.93 -6.52
C CYS A 27 -9.19 1.24 -5.46
N ILE A 28 -9.66 0.16 -4.84
CA ILE A 28 -8.91 -0.61 -3.83
C ILE A 28 -7.58 -1.12 -4.41
N SER A 29 -7.62 -1.67 -5.63
CA SER A 29 -6.44 -2.19 -6.32
C SER A 29 -5.39 -1.10 -6.53
N ARG A 30 -5.79 0.07 -7.05
CA ARG A 30 -4.87 1.20 -7.29
C ARG A 30 -4.37 1.83 -6.01
N ALA A 31 -5.20 1.94 -4.97
CA ALA A 31 -4.80 2.41 -3.65
C ALA A 31 -3.67 1.53 -3.07
N TYR A 32 -3.84 0.20 -3.12
CA TYR A 32 -2.81 -0.75 -2.71
C TYR A 32 -1.51 -0.59 -3.51
N TYR A 33 -1.58 -0.50 -4.85
CA TYR A 33 -0.39 -0.33 -5.67
C TYR A 33 0.35 0.97 -5.34
N GLY A 34 -0.37 2.06 -5.08
CA GLY A 34 0.23 3.31 -4.60
C GLY A 34 1.02 3.11 -3.31
N MET A 35 0.43 2.44 -2.32
CA MET A 35 1.12 2.12 -1.05
C MET A 35 2.33 1.20 -1.24
N PHE A 36 2.19 0.15 -2.06
CA PHE A 36 3.27 -0.79 -2.35
C PHE A 36 4.46 -0.08 -2.99
N HIS A 37 4.21 0.75 -4.01
CA HIS A 37 5.27 1.49 -4.68
C HIS A 37 5.87 2.56 -3.79
N GLU A 38 5.09 3.24 -2.96
CA GLU A 38 5.61 4.20 -1.98
C GLU A 38 6.56 3.53 -0.99
N ALA A 39 6.20 2.35 -0.48
CA ALA A 39 7.10 1.60 0.41
C ALA A 39 8.39 1.18 -0.30
N MET A 40 8.29 0.63 -1.52
CA MET A 40 9.45 0.18 -2.30
C MET A 40 10.43 1.32 -2.63
N THR A 41 9.94 2.52 -2.90
CA THR A 41 10.79 3.68 -3.22
C THR A 41 11.33 4.38 -1.97
N SER A 42 10.65 4.25 -0.82
CA SER A 42 11.04 4.88 0.43
C SER A 42 12.07 4.08 1.22
N LEU A 43 11.97 2.75 1.17
CA LEU A 43 12.91 1.83 1.79
C LEU A 43 14.22 1.79 0.99
N THR A 44 15.34 1.62 1.70
CA THR A 44 16.69 1.80 1.13
C THR A 44 17.53 0.53 1.17
N CYS A 45 17.09 -0.50 1.91
CA CYS A 45 17.83 -1.72 2.18
C CYS A 45 16.99 -2.98 1.88
N VAL A 46 15.93 -2.86 1.08
CA VAL A 46 15.12 -4.01 0.65
C VAL A 46 15.98 -4.96 -0.20
N PRO A 47 16.07 -6.25 0.13
CA PRO A 47 16.76 -7.23 -0.69
C PRO A 47 16.16 -7.34 -2.09
N ALA A 48 16.98 -7.72 -3.07
CA ALA A 48 16.51 -8.08 -4.40
C ALA A 48 15.80 -9.45 -4.36
N TYR A 49 14.51 -9.43 -4.04
CA TYR A 49 13.68 -10.64 -4.07
C TYR A 49 13.44 -11.10 -5.52
N SER A 50 13.63 -12.38 -5.80
CA SER A 50 13.41 -12.97 -7.13
C SER A 50 11.94 -13.28 -7.42
N MET A 51 11.10 -13.38 -6.38
CA MET A 51 9.67 -13.72 -6.48
C MET A 51 8.88 -13.11 -5.30
N ASN A 52 7.56 -13.16 -5.39
CA ASN A 52 6.63 -12.82 -4.31
C ASN A 52 6.81 -11.41 -3.73
N HIS A 53 7.15 -10.42 -4.57
CA HIS A 53 7.53 -9.06 -4.16
C HIS A 53 6.59 -8.43 -3.12
N HIS A 54 5.28 -8.63 -3.24
CA HIS A 54 4.29 -8.13 -2.29
C HIS A 54 4.41 -8.75 -0.90
N THR A 55 4.43 -10.09 -0.80
CA THR A 55 4.54 -10.80 0.47
C THR A 55 5.92 -10.60 1.08
N SER A 56 6.97 -10.62 0.26
CA SER A 56 8.35 -10.40 0.70
C SER A 56 8.54 -9.01 1.28
N LEU A 57 7.99 -7.96 0.65
CA LEU A 57 8.04 -6.60 1.19
C LEU A 57 7.30 -6.47 2.53
N ILE A 58 6.11 -7.08 2.65
CA ILE A 58 5.36 -7.08 3.91
C ILE A 58 6.15 -7.80 5.01
N SER A 59 6.75 -8.96 4.70
CA SER A 59 7.62 -9.70 5.64
C SER A 59 8.79 -8.84 6.09
N TYR A 60 9.48 -8.22 5.13
CA TYR A 60 10.61 -7.31 5.39
C TYR A 60 10.24 -6.20 6.37
N MET A 61 9.13 -5.50 6.12
CA MET A 61 8.66 -4.40 6.98
C MET A 61 8.22 -4.87 8.36
N THR A 62 7.69 -6.09 8.48
CA THR A 62 7.15 -6.62 9.74
C THR A 62 8.18 -7.39 10.59
N ASN A 63 9.36 -7.67 10.03
CA ASN A 63 10.45 -8.34 10.71
C ASN A 63 11.61 -7.39 11.00
N ALA A 64 11.76 -7.00 12.28
CA ALA A 64 12.81 -6.07 12.71
C ALA A 64 14.24 -6.54 12.41
N SER A 65 14.47 -7.85 12.29
CA SER A 65 15.79 -8.39 11.95
C SER A 65 16.12 -8.25 10.46
N GLU A 66 15.12 -8.24 9.59
CA GLU A 66 15.28 -8.03 8.14
C GLU A 66 15.45 -6.55 7.82
N CYS A 67 14.63 -5.67 8.41
CA CYS A 67 14.71 -4.22 8.20
C CYS A 67 15.68 -3.49 9.14
N LYS A 68 16.59 -4.21 9.81
CA LYS A 68 17.52 -3.64 10.80
C LYS A 68 18.42 -2.53 10.23
N LEU A 69 18.73 -2.60 8.93
CA LEU A 69 19.59 -1.64 8.24
C LEU A 69 18.83 -0.40 7.75
N GLU A 70 17.50 -0.41 7.79
CA GLU A 70 16.73 0.78 7.41
C GLU A 70 16.96 1.93 8.40
N PRO A 71 17.04 3.17 7.92
CA PRO A 71 17.21 4.35 8.75
C PRO A 71 15.91 4.80 9.45
N TYR A 72 14.88 3.96 9.44
CA TYR A 72 13.56 4.27 9.99
C TYR A 72 13.31 3.53 11.31
N ASP A 73 12.35 4.01 12.09
CA ASP A 73 11.88 3.32 13.29
C ASP A 73 11.20 1.99 12.93
N LYS A 74 11.68 0.90 13.53
CA LYS A 74 11.29 -0.47 13.17
C LYS A 74 9.87 -0.80 13.65
N HIS A 75 9.44 -0.19 14.75
CA HIS A 75 8.07 -0.36 15.23
C HIS A 75 7.08 0.32 14.29
N LYS A 76 7.38 1.55 13.83
CA LYS A 76 6.59 2.25 12.81
C LYS A 76 6.56 1.46 11.48
N LEU A 77 7.70 0.96 11.01
CA LEU A 77 7.74 0.09 9.83
C LEU A 77 6.87 -1.16 9.98
N LYS A 78 6.90 -1.81 11.15
CA LYS A 78 6.06 -2.99 11.43
C LYS A 78 4.57 -2.67 11.37
N VAL A 79 4.14 -1.56 11.97
CA VAL A 79 2.74 -1.11 11.89
C VAL A 79 2.33 -0.84 10.45
N MET A 80 3.19 -0.18 9.67
CA MET A 80 2.94 0.09 8.26
C MET A 80 2.91 -1.19 7.42
N GLY A 81 3.78 -2.16 7.71
CA GLY A 81 3.76 -3.47 7.05
C GLY A 81 2.45 -4.23 7.26
N TYR A 82 1.85 -4.15 8.47
CA TYR A 82 0.52 -4.72 8.70
C TYR A 82 -0.61 -3.97 8.00
N ASN A 83 -0.51 -2.64 7.85
CA ASN A 83 -1.46 -1.87 7.06
C ASN A 83 -1.36 -2.27 5.57
N LEU A 84 -0.14 -2.40 5.04
CA LEU A 84 0.10 -2.87 3.68
C LEU A 84 -0.43 -4.31 3.46
N LYS A 85 -0.30 -5.18 4.47
CA LYS A 85 -0.90 -6.52 4.45
C LYS A 85 -2.42 -6.48 4.33
N GLN A 86 -3.08 -5.68 5.16
CA GLN A 86 -4.53 -5.53 5.12
C GLN A 86 -5.00 -5.04 3.74
N MET A 87 -4.32 -4.05 3.17
CA MET A 87 -4.65 -3.54 1.83
C MET A 87 -4.34 -4.54 0.71
N ARG A 88 -3.31 -5.38 0.86
CA ARG A 88 -3.05 -6.50 -0.06
C ARG A 88 -4.20 -7.50 -0.02
N ASP A 89 -4.66 -7.85 1.17
CA ASP A 89 -5.73 -8.83 1.35
C ASP A 89 -7.05 -8.27 0.78
N ALA A 90 -7.37 -6.99 1.05
CA ALA A 90 -8.51 -6.29 0.44
C ALA A 90 -8.41 -6.19 -1.09
N ARG A 91 -7.21 -5.91 -1.63
CA ARG A 91 -6.97 -5.98 -3.08
C ARG A 91 -7.26 -7.36 -3.62
N ASN A 92 -6.76 -8.43 -2.98
CA ASN A 92 -6.95 -9.79 -3.50
C ASN A 92 -8.44 -10.13 -3.57
N GLU A 93 -9.22 -9.74 -2.57
CA GLU A 93 -10.67 -9.88 -2.57
C GLU A 93 -11.32 -9.10 -3.71
N ALA A 94 -10.93 -7.83 -3.88
CA ALA A 94 -11.42 -6.97 -4.95
C ALA A 94 -11.06 -7.48 -6.36
N ASP A 95 -9.83 -7.95 -6.58
CA ASP A 95 -9.33 -8.34 -7.91
C ASP A 95 -9.75 -9.76 -8.31
N TYR A 96 -9.85 -10.69 -7.34
CA TYR A 96 -9.96 -12.13 -7.64
C TYR A 96 -11.26 -12.78 -7.15
N HIS A 97 -11.92 -12.26 -6.11
CA HIS A 97 -13.15 -12.85 -5.58
C HIS A 97 -14.39 -12.16 -6.18
N ILE A 98 -14.50 -12.24 -7.51
CA ILE A 98 -15.52 -11.50 -8.27
C ILE A 98 -16.92 -12.12 -8.05
N SER A 99 -17.00 -13.44 -7.92
CA SER A 99 -18.26 -14.17 -7.73
C SER A 99 -18.71 -14.23 -6.27
N GLU A 100 -17.79 -14.12 -5.32
CA GLU A 100 -18.05 -14.38 -3.91
C GLU A 100 -18.31 -13.10 -3.11
N VAL A 101 -17.80 -11.96 -3.59
CA VAL A 101 -17.81 -10.68 -2.85
C VAL A 101 -18.36 -9.60 -3.74
N THR A 102 -19.22 -8.74 -3.21
CA THR A 102 -19.60 -7.46 -3.87
C THR A 102 -18.87 -6.34 -3.17
N VAL A 103 -18.07 -5.57 -3.91
CA VAL A 103 -17.32 -4.44 -3.33
C VAL A 103 -18.20 -3.20 -3.29
N SER A 104 -18.44 -2.69 -2.09
CA SER A 104 -19.24 -1.48 -1.90
C SER A 104 -18.40 -0.20 -2.00
N ARG A 105 -19.09 0.94 -2.08
CA ARG A 105 -18.49 2.27 -2.04
C ARG A 105 -17.67 2.47 -0.75
N GLU A 106 -18.22 2.07 0.38
CA GLU A 106 -17.63 2.23 1.71
C GLU A 106 -16.33 1.42 1.85
N MET A 107 -16.28 0.22 1.24
CA MET A 107 -15.05 -0.58 1.19
C MET A 107 -13.94 0.13 0.40
N ALA A 108 -14.30 0.76 -0.72
CA ALA A 108 -13.34 1.55 -1.51
C ALA A 108 -12.89 2.82 -0.77
N GLU A 109 -13.81 3.52 -0.08
CA GLU A 109 -13.49 4.68 0.76
C GLU A 109 -12.52 4.32 1.89
N ALA A 110 -12.76 3.21 2.58
CA ALA A 110 -11.84 2.70 3.60
C ALA A 110 -10.45 2.38 3.01
N GLY A 111 -10.40 1.85 1.78
CA GLY A 111 -9.16 1.61 1.06
C GLY A 111 -8.38 2.90 0.75
N LEU A 112 -9.07 3.95 0.30
CA LEU A 112 -8.49 5.26 0.05
C LEU A 112 -8.01 5.94 1.34
N GLU A 113 -8.80 5.89 2.41
CA GLU A 113 -8.44 6.44 3.71
C GLU A 113 -7.17 5.75 4.25
N SER A 114 -7.13 4.40 4.19
CA SER A 114 -5.96 3.64 4.59
C SER A 114 -4.72 4.03 3.80
N ALA A 115 -4.84 4.23 2.48
CA ALA A 115 -3.75 4.72 1.65
C ALA A 115 -3.31 6.14 2.06
N GLY A 116 -4.25 7.07 2.29
CA GLY A 116 -3.95 8.42 2.75
C GLY A 116 -3.16 8.44 4.07
N LEU A 117 -3.61 7.67 5.06
CA LEU A 117 -2.90 7.50 6.33
C LEU A 117 -1.51 6.87 6.16
N PHE A 118 -1.36 5.94 5.22
CA PHE A 118 -0.08 5.29 4.92
C PHE A 118 0.93 6.27 4.33
N PHE A 119 0.51 7.12 3.39
CA PHE A 119 1.37 8.17 2.82
C PHE A 119 1.72 9.22 3.86
N GLY A 120 0.77 9.63 4.71
CA GLY A 120 1.05 10.54 5.83
C GLY A 120 2.15 10.01 6.76
N LYS A 121 2.08 8.72 7.13
CA LYS A 121 3.12 8.06 7.95
C LYS A 121 4.48 8.02 7.26
N TRP A 122 4.52 7.90 5.93
CA TRP A 122 5.78 7.96 5.19
C TRP A 122 6.40 9.35 5.19
N ILE A 123 5.58 10.40 5.09
CA ILE A 123 6.04 11.79 5.23
C ILE A 123 6.70 11.96 6.60
N ASP A 124 5.99 11.61 7.68
CA ASP A 124 6.51 11.73 9.05
C ASP A 124 7.81 10.94 9.27
N LEU A 125 7.92 9.74 8.69
CA LEU A 125 9.12 8.90 8.80
C LEU A 125 10.32 9.49 8.05
N LYS A 126 10.09 10.08 6.88
CA LYS A 126 11.14 10.70 6.05
C LYS A 126 11.64 11.99 6.68
N ASP A 127 10.75 12.79 7.25
CA ASP A 127 11.10 14.04 7.94
C ASP A 127 11.90 13.76 9.22
N ALA A 128 11.52 12.74 9.99
CA ALA A 128 12.25 12.33 11.17
C ALA A 128 13.66 11.78 10.87
N LYS A 129 13.92 11.28 9.66
CA LYS A 129 15.26 10.84 9.20
C LYS A 129 16.16 12.03 8.83
N ALA A 130 15.59 13.16 8.42
CA ALA A 130 16.34 14.34 7.99
C ALA A 130 16.81 15.22 9.16
N SER A 131 16.37 14.93 10.39
CA SER A 131 16.75 15.59 11.65
C SER A 131 17.87 14.84 12.34
#